data_AF-A0A6P0SUD4-F1
#
_entry.id   AF-A0A6P0SUD4-F1
#
_cell.length_a   1.000
_cell.length_b   1.000
_cell.length_c   1.000
_cell.angle_alpha   90.00
_cell.angle_beta   90.00
_cell.angle_gamma   90.00
#
_symmetry.space_group_name_H-M   'P 1'
#
loop_
_entity.id
_entity.type
_entity.pdbx_description
1 polymer ?
#
loop_
_entity_poly.entity_id
_entity_poly.type
_entity_poly.pdbx_seq_one_letter_code
_entity_poly.pdbx_strand_id
1 'polypeptide(L)'
;MENIKSTFNNTINVIKDPFFDNDFKLANIPLSTIVIVVLILILTQILRGLFTAIIIRRLERLTSGTETTHDDEFIRILKAPLGWLIWLAGLWLVYLVVGTHLTPAQNEKIPEILFVSALFIATYILYRAAPLLGELLAGLAANTETELDDLFVPYFPRLFQIAAVLIAAIKASEILLG
;
A
#
# COMPACT_ATOMS: atom_id res chain seq x y z
N MET A 1 -0.87 10.61 -49.64
CA MET A 1 -1.04 10.05 -48.28
C MET A 1 0.30 9.74 -47.59
N GLU A 2 1.40 9.59 -48.34
CA GLU A 2 2.77 9.32 -47.83
C GLU A 2 3.40 10.50 -47.07
N ASN A 3 3.14 11.74 -47.51
CA ASN A 3 3.78 12.94 -46.99
C ASN A 3 3.37 13.29 -45.54
N ILE A 4 2.12 12.97 -45.16
CA ILE A 4 1.62 13.21 -43.79
C ILE A 4 2.21 12.20 -42.80
N LYS A 5 2.35 10.92 -43.20
CA LYS A 5 3.01 9.90 -42.37
C LYS A 5 4.50 10.21 -42.17
N SER A 6 5.19 10.66 -43.22
CA SER A 6 6.59 11.11 -43.14
C SER A 6 6.76 12.30 -42.19
N THR A 7 5.90 13.31 -42.30
CA THR A 7 5.95 14.49 -41.43
C THR A 7 5.66 14.11 -39.97
N PHE A 8 4.66 13.26 -39.73
CA PHE A 8 4.30 12.81 -38.38
C PHE A 8 5.41 11.95 -37.74
N ASN A 9 6.02 11.04 -38.50
CA ASN A 9 7.16 10.25 -38.03
C ASN A 9 8.39 11.13 -37.76
N ASN A 10 8.66 12.13 -38.59
CA ASN A 10 9.73 13.09 -38.35
C ASN A 10 9.46 13.95 -37.11
N THR A 11 8.23 14.40 -36.87
CA THR A 11 7.89 15.14 -35.64
C THR A 11 8.02 14.25 -34.40
N ILE A 12 7.61 12.99 -34.47
CA ILE A 12 7.80 12.02 -33.38
C ILE A 12 9.29 11.79 -33.12
N ASN A 13 10.12 11.65 -34.16
CA ASN A 13 11.54 11.42 -34.01
C ASN A 13 12.25 12.66 -33.46
N VAL A 14 11.93 13.87 -33.95
CA VAL A 14 12.47 15.14 -33.42
C VAL A 14 12.11 15.38 -31.95
N ILE A 15 11.01 14.81 -31.46
CA ILE A 15 10.68 14.83 -30.03
C ILE A 15 11.41 13.69 -29.31
N LYS A 16 11.42 12.47 -29.85
CA LYS A 16 12.09 11.32 -29.21
C LYS A 16 13.59 11.52 -29.04
N ASP A 17 14.28 12.01 -30.05
CA ASP A 17 15.74 12.11 -30.06
C ASP A 17 16.25 12.97 -28.87
N PRO A 18 15.78 14.20 -28.61
CA PRO A 18 16.25 14.96 -27.46
C PRO A 18 15.77 14.43 -26.09
N PHE A 19 14.68 13.67 -26.01
CA PHE A 19 14.18 13.09 -24.75
C PHE A 19 14.82 11.73 -24.40
N PHE A 20 15.32 10.98 -25.39
CA PHE A 20 15.92 9.66 -25.20
C PHE A 20 17.45 9.61 -25.42
N ASP A 21 18.04 10.49 -26.24
CA ASP A 21 19.48 10.48 -26.56
C ASP A 21 20.34 11.46 -25.74
N ASN A 22 19.73 12.38 -24.98
CA ASN A 22 20.52 13.34 -24.22
C ASN A 22 21.03 12.74 -22.90
N ASP A 23 22.35 12.59 -22.84
CA ASP A 23 23.25 12.44 -21.68
C ASP A 23 23.08 13.52 -20.57
N PHE A 24 21.88 14.04 -20.34
CA PHE A 24 21.56 14.90 -19.22
C PHE A 24 21.48 14.07 -17.93
N LYS A 25 22.66 13.75 -17.40
CA LYS A 25 22.85 13.07 -16.11
C LYS A 25 22.69 14.10 -14.99
N LEU A 26 21.47 14.37 -14.57
CA LEU A 26 21.25 14.96 -13.24
C LEU A 26 21.47 13.84 -12.21
N ALA A 27 22.56 13.95 -11.44
CA ALA A 27 22.92 13.00 -10.38
C ALA A 27 23.06 11.53 -10.82
N ASN A 28 23.59 11.27 -12.03
CA ASN A 28 23.83 9.92 -12.58
C ASN A 28 22.55 9.10 -12.91
N ILE A 29 21.38 9.76 -12.95
CA ILE A 29 20.10 9.15 -13.33
C ILE A 29 19.70 9.67 -14.73
N PRO A 30 19.34 8.80 -15.69
CA PRO A 30 18.88 9.23 -17.01
C PRO A 30 17.60 10.06 -16.91
N LEU A 31 17.46 11.08 -17.75
CA LEU A 31 16.25 11.91 -17.80
C LEU A 31 14.99 11.07 -18.08
N SER A 32 15.12 10.03 -18.93
CA SER A 32 14.04 9.08 -19.22
C SER A 32 13.54 8.36 -17.96
N THR A 33 14.44 7.96 -17.05
CA THR A 33 14.09 7.36 -15.76
C THR A 33 13.28 8.33 -14.91
N ILE A 34 13.67 9.61 -14.85
CA ILE A 34 12.93 10.64 -14.08
C ILE A 34 11.51 10.80 -14.64
N VAL A 35 11.34 10.85 -15.96
CA VAL A 35 10.03 10.95 -16.61
C VAL A 35 9.15 9.74 -16.28
N ILE A 36 9.73 8.53 -16.31
CA ILE A 36 9.01 7.30 -15.95
C ILE A 36 8.58 7.33 -14.48
N VAL A 37 9.44 7.78 -13.56
CA VAL A 37 9.10 7.91 -12.13
C VAL A 37 7.93 8.86 -11.93
N VAL A 38 7.97 10.04 -12.55
CA VAL A 38 6.87 11.02 -12.47
C VAL A 38 5.58 10.41 -13.00
N LEU A 39 5.64 9.68 -14.12
CA LEU A 39 4.47 9.01 -14.70
C LEU A 39 3.91 7.92 -13.76
N ILE A 40 4.77 7.10 -13.14
CA ILE A 40 4.36 6.10 -12.15
C ILE A 40 3.70 6.76 -10.95
N LEU A 41 4.27 7.86 -10.43
CA LEU A 41 3.70 8.57 -9.28
C LEU A 41 2.32 9.18 -9.59
N ILE A 42 2.17 9.80 -10.76
CA ILE A 42 0.88 10.32 -11.22
C ILE A 42 -0.13 9.19 -11.36
N LEU A 43 0.26 8.09 -12.03
CA LEU A 43 -0.60 6.93 -12.23
C LEU A 43 -1.01 6.32 -10.89
N THR A 44 -0.07 6.17 -9.96
CA THR A 44 -0.33 5.69 -8.60
C THR A 44 -1.33 6.58 -7.88
N GLN A 45 -1.19 7.90 -7.99
CA GLN A 45 -2.10 8.84 -7.34
C GLN A 45 -3.52 8.76 -7.93
N ILE A 46 -3.64 8.61 -9.25
CA ILE A 46 -4.92 8.36 -9.92
C ILE A 46 -5.52 7.03 -9.46
N LEU A 47 -4.74 5.95 -9.45
CA LEU A 47 -5.17 4.64 -8.98
C LEU A 47 -5.63 4.71 -7.52
N ARG A 48 -4.90 5.39 -6.65
CA ARG A 48 -5.26 5.56 -5.23
C ARG A 48 -6.63 6.24 -5.08
N GLY A 49 -6.87 7.33 -5.82
CA GLY A 49 -8.15 8.02 -5.81
C GLY A 49 -9.28 7.14 -6.35
N LEU A 50 -9.03 6.45 -7.46
CA LEU A 50 -9.99 5.55 -8.10
C LEU A 50 -10.34 4.36 -7.20
N PHE A 51 -9.35 3.64 -6.68
CA PHE A 51 -9.55 2.52 -5.77
C PHE A 51 -10.28 2.94 -4.52
N THR A 52 -9.89 4.06 -3.90
CA THR A 52 -10.57 4.55 -2.70
C THR A 52 -12.04 4.87 -3.01
N ALA A 53 -12.33 5.49 -4.15
CA ALA A 53 -13.69 5.79 -4.58
C ALA A 53 -14.50 4.54 -5.00
N ILE A 54 -13.86 3.52 -5.57
CA ILE A 54 -14.50 2.24 -5.90
C ILE A 54 -14.81 1.48 -4.63
N ILE A 55 -13.84 1.38 -3.71
CA ILE A 55 -14.00 0.74 -2.42
C ILE A 55 -15.17 1.41 -1.70
N ILE A 56 -15.16 2.74 -1.48
CA ILE A 56 -16.29 3.45 -0.84
C ILE A 56 -17.64 3.09 -1.47
N ARG A 57 -17.76 3.19 -2.80
CA ARG A 57 -19.04 2.92 -3.48
C ARG A 57 -19.46 1.47 -3.42
N ARG A 58 -18.51 0.53 -3.47
CA ARG A 58 -18.81 -0.90 -3.36
C ARG A 58 -19.26 -1.25 -1.95
N LEU A 59 -18.63 -0.63 -0.96
CA LEU A 59 -18.94 -0.79 0.45
C LEU A 59 -20.32 -0.22 0.78
N GLU A 60 -20.61 1.03 0.41
CA GLU A 60 -21.95 1.64 0.56
C GLU A 60 -23.05 0.78 -0.07
N ARG A 61 -22.76 0.14 -1.20
CA ARG A 61 -23.71 -0.74 -1.87
C ARG A 61 -23.87 -2.10 -1.18
N LEU A 62 -22.84 -2.63 -0.54
CA LEU A 62 -22.93 -3.88 0.23
C LEU A 62 -23.64 -3.65 1.56
N THR A 63 -23.39 -2.51 2.21
CA THR A 63 -23.94 -2.19 3.53
C THR A 63 -25.36 -1.61 3.45
N SER A 64 -25.77 -1.06 2.30
CA SER A 64 -27.17 -0.67 2.06
C SER A 64 -28.20 -1.81 2.12
N GLY A 65 -27.74 -3.08 2.13
CA GLY A 65 -28.59 -4.26 2.20
C GLY A 65 -28.56 -5.02 3.53
N THR A 66 -27.72 -4.63 4.50
CA THR A 66 -27.51 -5.37 5.75
C THR A 66 -27.64 -4.45 6.97
N GLU A 67 -28.46 -4.83 7.96
CA GLU A 67 -28.63 -4.08 9.22
C GLU A 67 -27.43 -4.20 10.19
N THR A 68 -26.31 -4.81 9.78
CA THR A 68 -25.18 -5.17 10.65
C THR A 68 -24.15 -4.06 10.79
N THR A 69 -24.07 -3.45 11.98
CA THR A 69 -23.13 -2.36 12.33
C THR A 69 -21.65 -2.74 12.30
N HIS A 70 -21.31 -4.03 12.46
CA HIS A 70 -19.91 -4.49 12.55
C HIS A 70 -19.19 -4.49 11.20
N ASP A 71 -19.89 -4.82 10.11
CA ASP A 71 -19.32 -4.86 8.77
C ASP A 71 -18.89 -3.45 8.33
N ASP A 72 -19.75 -2.46 8.55
CA ASP A 72 -19.50 -1.04 8.27
C ASP A 72 -18.27 -0.51 8.99
N GLU A 73 -18.07 -0.93 10.24
CA GLU A 73 -16.93 -0.53 11.04
C GLU A 73 -15.63 -1.13 10.52
N PHE A 74 -15.62 -2.43 10.22
CA PHE A 74 -14.43 -3.11 9.64
C PHE A 74 -14.00 -2.46 8.33
N ILE A 75 -15.00 -2.18 7.49
CA ILE A 75 -14.84 -1.51 6.22
C ILE A 75 -14.22 -0.12 6.37
N ARG A 76 -14.73 0.67 7.32
CA ARG A 76 -14.22 2.01 7.65
C ARG A 76 -12.76 1.95 8.12
N ILE A 77 -12.40 0.91 8.85
CA ILE A 77 -11.04 0.67 9.34
C ILE A 77 -10.09 0.35 8.18
N LEU A 78 -10.52 -0.47 7.21
CA LEU A 78 -9.73 -0.86 6.05
C LEU A 78 -9.55 0.26 5.01
N LYS A 79 -10.49 1.19 4.91
CA LYS A 79 -10.48 2.26 3.90
C LYS A 79 -9.21 3.10 3.91
N ALA A 80 -8.79 3.56 5.10
CA ALA A 80 -7.58 4.36 5.25
C ALA A 80 -6.28 3.62 4.85
N PRO A 81 -6.00 2.42 5.41
CA PRO A 81 -4.77 1.68 5.10
C PRO A 81 -4.73 1.15 3.67
N LEU A 82 -5.86 0.82 3.03
CA LEU A 82 -5.89 0.43 1.61
C LEU A 82 -5.35 1.53 0.70
N GLY A 83 -5.68 2.79 0.96
CA GLY A 83 -5.13 3.93 0.22
C GLY A 83 -3.61 4.07 0.41
N TRP A 84 -3.10 3.74 1.60
CA TRP A 84 -1.67 3.77 1.88
C TRP A 84 -0.93 2.59 1.22
N LEU A 85 -1.53 1.41 1.15
CA LEU A 85 -0.96 0.25 0.45
C LEU A 85 -0.77 0.50 -1.04
N ILE A 86 -1.74 1.16 -1.70
CA ILE A 86 -1.63 1.51 -3.12
C ILE A 86 -0.49 2.51 -3.34
N TRP A 87 -0.37 3.49 -2.44
CA TRP A 87 0.72 4.45 -2.51
C TRP A 87 2.08 3.78 -2.31
N LEU A 88 2.17 2.86 -1.34
CA LEU A 88 3.37 2.08 -1.08
C LEU A 88 3.74 1.16 -2.26
N ALA A 89 2.76 0.54 -2.91
CA ALA A 89 2.97 -0.24 -4.13
C ALA A 89 3.51 0.64 -5.27
N GLY A 90 3.03 1.87 -5.41
CA GLY A 90 3.58 2.82 -6.37
C GLY A 90 5.03 3.21 -6.06
N LEU A 91 5.37 3.42 -4.78
CA LEU A 91 6.76 3.64 -4.37
C LEU A 91 7.64 2.42 -4.66
N TRP A 92 7.11 1.21 -4.50
CA TRP A 92 7.83 -0.01 -4.87
C TRP A 92 8.11 -0.07 -6.37
N LEU A 93 7.13 0.28 -7.21
CA LEU A 93 7.32 0.38 -8.67
C LEU A 93 8.37 1.43 -9.04
N VAL A 94 8.36 2.58 -8.36
CA VAL A 94 9.40 3.61 -8.52
C VAL A 94 10.77 3.05 -8.16
N TYR A 95 10.89 2.33 -7.04
CA TYR A 95 12.14 1.69 -6.66
C TYR A 95 12.63 0.68 -7.71
N LEU A 96 11.75 -0.12 -8.32
CA LEU A 96 12.15 -1.05 -9.38
C LEU A 96 12.76 -0.36 -10.61
N VAL A 97 12.31 0.86 -10.91
CA VAL A 97 12.81 1.64 -12.05
C VAL A 97 14.10 2.40 -11.70
N VAL A 98 14.19 2.94 -10.50
CA VAL A 98 15.33 3.77 -10.07
C VAL A 98 16.46 2.94 -9.46
N GLY A 99 16.17 1.76 -8.92
CA GLY A 99 17.11 0.92 -8.16
C GLY A 99 18.37 0.54 -8.93
N THR A 100 18.28 0.43 -10.25
CA THR A 100 19.45 0.20 -11.12
C THR A 100 20.46 1.36 -11.11
N HIS A 101 20.05 2.54 -10.67
CA HIS A 101 20.87 3.75 -10.59
C HIS A 101 21.25 4.15 -9.16
N LEU A 102 20.77 3.40 -8.16
CA LEU A 102 21.04 3.67 -6.75
C LEU A 102 22.35 3.02 -6.29
N THR A 103 22.91 3.54 -5.20
CA THR A 103 24.08 2.93 -4.57
C THR A 103 23.72 1.59 -3.91
N PRO A 104 24.67 0.66 -3.71
CA PRO A 104 24.40 -0.62 -3.04
C PRO A 104 23.73 -0.44 -1.67
N ALA A 105 24.20 0.51 -0.87
CA ALA A 105 23.60 0.82 0.43
C ALA A 105 22.14 1.30 0.34
N GLN A 106 21.78 2.03 -0.73
CA GLN A 106 20.40 2.47 -0.96
C GLN A 106 19.51 1.31 -1.43
N ASN A 107 20.03 0.41 -2.26
CA ASN A 107 19.30 -0.77 -2.72
C ASN A 107 19.03 -1.80 -1.62
N GLU A 108 19.82 -1.81 -0.56
CA GLU A 108 19.52 -2.61 0.63
C GLU A 108 18.48 -1.90 1.53
N LYS A 109 18.68 -0.62 1.84
CA LYS A 109 17.83 0.10 2.82
C LYS A 109 16.45 0.50 2.31
N ILE A 110 16.29 0.86 1.03
CA ILE A 110 14.98 1.33 0.53
C ILE A 110 13.91 0.23 0.56
N PRO A 111 14.15 -0.99 0.04
CA PRO A 111 13.17 -2.08 0.14
C PRO A 111 12.80 -2.41 1.57
N GLU A 112 13.77 -2.35 2.48
CA GLU A 112 13.60 -2.62 3.89
C GLU A 112 12.70 -1.56 4.58
N ILE A 113 12.90 -0.28 4.27
CA ILE A 113 12.01 0.82 4.70
C ILE A 113 10.60 0.65 4.13
N LEU A 114 10.48 0.27 2.85
CA LEU A 114 9.16 0.01 2.23
C LEU A 114 8.46 -1.17 2.91
N PHE A 115 9.18 -2.24 3.23
CA PHE A 115 8.65 -3.40 3.94
C PHE A 115 8.18 -3.05 5.35
N VAL A 116 8.97 -2.28 6.11
CA VAL A 116 8.54 -1.78 7.44
C VAL A 116 7.32 -0.90 7.35
N SER A 117 7.24 -0.05 6.33
CA SER A 117 6.06 0.78 6.09
C SER A 117 4.83 -0.09 5.84
N ALA A 118 4.96 -1.18 5.07
CA ALA A 118 3.87 -2.16 4.88
C ALA A 118 3.49 -2.83 6.21
N LEU A 119 4.48 -3.19 7.02
CA LEU A 119 4.26 -3.80 8.33
C LEU A 119 3.51 -2.85 9.28
N PHE A 120 3.87 -1.57 9.33
CA PHE A 120 3.14 -0.58 10.11
C PHE A 120 1.68 -0.45 9.66
N ILE A 121 1.43 -0.48 8.35
CA ILE A 121 0.06 -0.50 7.82
C ILE A 121 -0.70 -1.75 8.27
N ALA A 122 -0.05 -2.92 8.18
CA ALA A 122 -0.65 -4.19 8.62
C ALA A 122 -0.93 -4.20 10.13
N THR A 123 0.01 -3.73 10.95
CA THR A 123 -0.16 -3.59 12.40
C THR A 123 -1.28 -2.61 12.74
N TYR A 124 -1.40 -1.50 12.00
CA TYR A 124 -2.51 -0.56 12.17
C TYR A 124 -3.87 -1.22 11.86
N ILE A 125 -3.97 -1.99 10.76
CA ILE A 125 -5.19 -2.74 10.42
C ILE A 125 -5.50 -3.73 11.55
N LEU A 126 -4.53 -4.55 11.95
CA LEU A 126 -4.72 -5.59 12.94
C LEU A 126 -5.10 -5.02 14.32
N TYR A 127 -4.43 -3.96 14.75
CA TYR A 127 -4.72 -3.28 16.01
C TYR A 127 -6.16 -2.77 16.07
N ARG A 128 -6.64 -2.20 14.96
CA ARG A 128 -7.97 -1.60 14.88
C ARG A 128 -9.07 -2.62 14.57
N ALA A 129 -8.74 -3.72 13.90
CA ALA A 129 -9.64 -4.85 13.67
C ALA A 129 -9.79 -5.77 14.89
N ALA A 130 -8.82 -5.78 15.81
CA ALA A 130 -8.82 -6.68 16.97
C ALA A 130 -10.10 -6.64 17.84
N PRO A 131 -10.72 -5.48 18.14
CA PRO A 131 -11.99 -5.43 18.86
C PRO A 131 -13.13 -6.15 18.13
N LEU A 132 -13.24 -5.96 16.81
CA LEU A 132 -14.25 -6.60 15.96
C LEU A 132 -14.05 -8.12 15.93
N LEU A 133 -12.79 -8.57 15.85
CA LEU A 133 -12.47 -10.00 15.98
C LEU A 133 -12.86 -10.55 17.35
N GLY A 134 -12.73 -9.75 18.41
CA GLY A 134 -13.20 -10.11 19.75
C GLY A 134 -14.70 -10.35 19.83
N GLU A 135 -15.48 -9.49 19.19
CA GLU A 135 -16.95 -9.62 19.14
C GLU A 135 -17.37 -10.85 18.33
N LEU A 136 -16.70 -11.15 17.22
CA LEU A 136 -16.92 -12.38 16.47
C LEU A 136 -16.59 -13.62 17.29
N LEU A 137 -15.46 -13.61 18.00
CA LEU A 137 -15.06 -14.70 18.89
C LEU A 137 -16.03 -14.86 20.06
N ALA A 138 -16.55 -13.75 20.63
CA ALA A 138 -17.58 -13.79 21.66
C ALA A 138 -18.87 -14.44 21.15
N GLY A 139 -19.28 -14.13 19.92
CA GLY A 139 -20.44 -14.77 19.29
C GLY A 139 -20.26 -16.27 19.02
N LEU A 140 -19.03 -16.72 18.75
CA LEU A 140 -18.71 -18.14 18.62
C LEU A 140 -18.64 -18.84 19.99
N ALA A 141 -18.00 -18.21 20.96
CA ALA A 141 -17.88 -18.71 22.33
C ALA A 141 -19.23 -18.89 23.01
N ALA A 142 -20.18 -17.98 22.76
CA ALA A 142 -21.56 -18.08 23.24
C ALA A 142 -22.32 -19.31 22.73
N ASN A 143 -21.86 -19.95 21.65
CA ASN A 143 -22.42 -21.21 21.14
C ASN A 143 -21.72 -22.46 21.71
N THR A 144 -20.75 -22.28 22.62
CA THR A 144 -19.96 -23.35 23.23
C THR A 144 -20.30 -23.47 24.71
N GLU A 145 -20.55 -24.68 25.22
CA GLU A 145 -21.04 -24.90 26.60
C GLU A 145 -19.96 -24.75 27.71
N THR A 146 -18.84 -24.08 27.44
CA THR A 146 -17.69 -24.06 28.38
C THR A 146 -17.49 -22.70 29.04
N GLU A 147 -17.71 -22.62 30.35
CA GLU A 147 -17.48 -21.41 31.18
C GLU A 147 -16.05 -20.84 31.10
N LEU A 148 -15.09 -21.67 30.67
CA LEU A 148 -13.71 -21.23 30.47
C LEU A 148 -13.56 -20.30 29.26
N ASP A 149 -14.33 -20.50 28.18
CA ASP A 149 -14.18 -19.71 26.95
C ASP A 149 -14.63 -18.26 27.17
N ASP A 150 -15.74 -18.07 27.89
CA ASP A 150 -16.27 -16.77 28.30
C ASP A 150 -15.25 -15.93 29.10
N LEU A 151 -14.37 -16.59 29.86
CA LEU A 151 -13.33 -15.90 30.62
C LEU A 151 -12.19 -15.40 29.72
N PHE A 152 -11.91 -16.05 28.59
CA PHE A 152 -10.81 -15.70 27.68
C PHE A 152 -11.21 -14.71 26.59
N VAL A 153 -12.46 -14.74 26.12
CA VAL A 153 -13.05 -13.83 25.12
C VAL A 153 -12.60 -12.36 25.26
N PRO A 154 -12.69 -11.71 26.44
CA PRO A 154 -12.32 -10.29 26.58
C PRO A 154 -10.81 -10.00 26.44
N TYR A 155 -9.96 -11.02 26.53
CA TYR A 155 -8.50 -10.87 26.44
C TYR A 155 -7.97 -11.02 25.01
N PHE A 156 -8.68 -11.72 24.11
CA PHE A 156 -8.24 -11.95 22.74
C PHE A 156 -7.93 -10.66 21.96
N PRO A 157 -8.79 -9.61 21.97
CA PRO A 157 -8.48 -8.37 21.27
C PRO A 157 -7.17 -7.74 21.73
N ARG A 158 -6.95 -7.71 23.05
CA ARG A 158 -5.73 -7.13 23.63
C ARG A 158 -4.50 -7.94 23.26
N LEU A 159 -4.61 -9.27 23.21
CA LEU A 159 -3.53 -10.16 22.80
C LEU A 159 -3.13 -9.91 21.34
N PHE A 160 -4.09 -9.80 20.42
CA PHE A 160 -3.82 -9.46 19.02
C PHE A 160 -3.15 -8.09 18.88
N GLN A 161 -3.63 -7.09 19.62
CA GLN A 161 -3.03 -5.74 19.62
C GLN A 161 -1.59 -5.74 20.12
N ILE A 162 -1.33 -6.40 21.26
CA ILE A 162 0.01 -6.48 21.85
C ILE A 162 0.96 -7.22 20.91
N ALA A 163 0.53 -8.36 20.36
CA ALA A 163 1.34 -9.12 19.40
C ALA A 163 1.67 -8.30 18.15
N ALA A 164 0.69 -7.60 17.57
CA ALA A 164 0.88 -6.77 16.38
C ALA A 164 1.89 -5.64 16.61
N VAL A 165 1.81 -4.98 17.78
CA VAL A 165 2.73 -3.90 18.17
C VAL A 165 4.13 -4.44 18.45
N LEU A 166 4.24 -5.58 19.15
CA LEU A 166 5.53 -6.21 19.43
C LEU A 166 6.25 -6.60 18.13
N ILE A 167 5.55 -7.24 17.19
CA ILE A 167 6.14 -7.63 15.89
C ILE A 167 6.63 -6.39 15.14
N ALA A 168 5.81 -5.33 15.08
CA ALA A 168 6.20 -4.08 14.43
C ALA A 168 7.41 -3.43 15.12
N ALA A 169 7.44 -3.40 16.46
CA ALA A 169 8.53 -2.81 17.22
C ALA A 169 9.84 -3.58 17.03
N ILE A 170 9.79 -4.91 17.08
CA ILE A 170 10.95 -5.78 16.83
C ILE A 170 11.50 -5.54 15.43
N LYS A 171 10.63 -5.55 14.42
CA LYS A 171 11.05 -5.36 13.03
C LYS A 171 11.55 -3.94 12.74
N ALA A 172 10.93 -2.92 13.32
CA ALA A 172 11.44 -1.55 13.23
C ALA A 172 12.82 -1.43 13.92
N SER A 173 13.00 -2.10 15.06
CA SER A 173 14.27 -2.09 15.78
C SER A 173 15.39 -2.82 15.02
N GLU A 174 15.10 -3.95 14.36
CA GLU A 174 16.05 -4.68 13.51
C GLU A 174 16.64 -3.77 12.43
N ILE A 175 15.83 -2.86 11.90
CA ILE A 175 16.15 -2.03 10.74
C ILE A 175 16.81 -0.70 11.14
N LEU A 176 16.48 -0.20 12.32
CA LEU A 176 17.12 1.01 12.88
C LEU A 176 18.46 0.72 13.55
N LEU A 177 18.62 -0.48 14.12
CA LEU A 177 19.85 -0.88 14.83
C LEU A 177 20.77 -1.77 13.97
N GLY A 178 20.32 -2.18 12.78
CA GLY A 178 21.07 -2.89 11.75
C GLY A 178 21.96 -1.99 10.89
#